data_AF-A0A100Y8U5-F1
#
_entry.id   AF-A0A100Y8U5-F1
#
_cell.length_a   1.000
_cell.length_b   1.000
_cell.length_c   1.000
_cell.angle_alpha   90.00
_cell.angle_beta   90.00
_cell.angle_gamma   90.00
#
_symmetry.space_group_name_H-M   'P 1'
#
loop_
_entity.id
_entity.type
_entity.pdbx_description
1 polymer ?
#
loop_
_entity_poly.entity_id
_entity_poly.type
_entity_poly.pdbx_seq_one_letter_code
_entity_poly.pdbx_strand_id
1 'polypeptide(L)'
;MTTFGVEEEYLLVEADSLSPAPRNSRVLSGARTLLGSGPGDLSPELLRTQIEIGTPVCRELDEVAEHLGRMRRLVGEAAAAAGCRVAATGAGPCRGPDPVLVTEGPPYEELAGDTPPLIHEHMINGMHVHVGVEDRELGVGVLNRLRPWLPALTAMAANSPLWDGRDTGFASWRTIAYGRWPVSGPPPLFSDARDYRARTAGLIEAGMIRGRGQLYWQARLSDRYPTVEIRAMDTQVGAEEAVMFAGLVRALTTTLVGQVRQGSALVPVPQELLSAAVWHGARDGMAGTLFDPVRLRPAPAADVVTTLLEYVAPALKDAGDLDRVAGAVTRLLSEGTGAARQRAAWERGGPLALGSLLTAGTRF
;
A
#
# COMPACT_ATOMS: atom_id res chain seq x y z
N MET A 1 22.94 -8.16 1.69
CA MET A 1 22.08 -7.25 0.92
C MET A 1 20.64 -7.59 1.23
N THR A 2 19.82 -6.61 1.59
CA THR A 2 18.44 -6.81 2.03
C THR A 2 17.54 -7.13 0.83
N THR A 3 16.88 -8.28 0.83
CA THR A 3 15.90 -8.63 -0.21
C THR A 3 14.55 -8.01 0.06
N PHE A 4 13.76 -7.77 -0.98
CA PHE A 4 12.44 -7.17 -0.87
C PHE A 4 11.54 -7.54 -2.06
N GLY A 5 10.24 -7.42 -1.89
CA GLY A 5 9.24 -7.66 -2.93
C GLY A 5 8.09 -6.67 -2.82
N VAL A 6 7.40 -6.43 -3.93
CA VAL A 6 6.30 -5.47 -4.02
C VAL A 6 5.04 -6.17 -4.52
N GLU A 7 3.93 -5.92 -3.86
CA GLU A 7 2.59 -6.29 -4.30
C GLU A 7 1.80 -5.00 -4.59
N GLU A 8 1.04 -4.99 -5.68
CA GLU A 8 0.13 -3.91 -6.03
C GLU A 8 -1.26 -4.46 -6.37
N GLU A 9 -2.26 -3.98 -5.64
CA GLU A 9 -3.66 -4.25 -5.90
C GLU A 9 -4.22 -3.19 -6.87
N TYR A 10 -5.13 -3.55 -7.75
CA TYR A 10 -5.75 -2.64 -8.71
C TYR A 10 -7.25 -2.83 -8.82
N LEU A 11 -7.94 -1.75 -9.18
CA LEU A 11 -9.35 -1.80 -9.55
C LEU A 11 -9.52 -1.95 -11.06
N LEU A 12 -10.38 -2.87 -11.47
CA LEU A 12 -10.88 -3.00 -12.83
C LEU A 12 -12.09 -2.08 -12.99
N VAL A 13 -12.08 -1.26 -14.04
CA VAL A 13 -13.11 -0.26 -14.27
C VAL A 13 -13.58 -0.21 -15.72
N GLU A 14 -14.81 0.24 -15.91
CA GLU A 14 -15.37 0.59 -17.22
C GLU A 14 -14.64 1.80 -17.81
N ALA A 15 -14.42 1.77 -19.13
CA ALA A 15 -13.59 2.76 -19.83
C ALA A 15 -14.11 4.20 -19.73
N ASP A 16 -15.43 4.39 -19.76
CA ASP A 16 -16.04 5.71 -19.90
C ASP A 16 -16.53 6.28 -18.56
N SER A 17 -17.02 5.42 -17.67
CA SER A 17 -17.64 5.84 -16.40
C SER A 17 -16.74 5.66 -15.18
N LEU A 18 -15.64 4.90 -15.31
CA LEU A 18 -14.82 4.40 -14.20
C LEU A 18 -15.60 3.61 -13.14
N SER A 19 -16.79 3.12 -13.49
CA SER A 19 -17.55 2.22 -12.62
C SER A 19 -16.79 0.89 -12.46
N PRO A 20 -16.88 0.22 -11.31
CA PRO A 20 -16.22 -1.06 -11.09
C PRO A 20 -16.67 -2.12 -12.11
N ALA A 21 -15.71 -2.84 -12.71
CA ALA A 21 -15.94 -3.86 -13.73
C ALA A 21 -15.59 -5.26 -13.16
N PRO A 22 -16.58 -6.14 -12.89
CA PRO A 22 -16.34 -7.44 -12.26
C PRO A 22 -15.78 -8.46 -13.27
N ARG A 23 -14.53 -8.25 -13.68
CA ARG A 23 -13.85 -8.99 -14.77
C ARG A 23 -12.56 -9.68 -14.32
N ASN A 24 -12.26 -9.76 -13.02
CA ASN A 24 -10.97 -10.25 -12.53
C ASN A 24 -10.59 -11.64 -13.07
N SER A 25 -11.49 -12.63 -13.08
CA SER A 25 -11.20 -13.96 -13.61
C SER A 25 -10.79 -13.94 -15.08
N ARG A 26 -11.45 -13.13 -15.91
CA ARG A 26 -11.13 -13.00 -17.34
C ARG A 26 -9.80 -12.30 -17.55
N VAL A 27 -9.55 -11.21 -16.81
CA VAL A 27 -8.30 -10.46 -16.87
C VAL A 27 -7.13 -11.31 -16.40
N LEU A 28 -7.25 -11.99 -15.26
CA LEU A 28 -6.21 -12.87 -14.72
C LEU A 28 -5.93 -14.06 -15.64
N SER A 29 -6.97 -14.65 -16.26
CA SER A 29 -6.76 -15.71 -17.25
C SER A 29 -5.95 -15.20 -18.44
N GLY A 30 -6.32 -14.05 -19.02
CA GLY A 30 -5.60 -13.45 -20.14
C GLY A 30 -4.16 -13.08 -19.75
N ALA A 31 -3.98 -12.51 -18.56
CA ALA A 31 -2.68 -12.15 -18.04
C ALA A 31 -1.80 -13.39 -17.82
N ARG A 32 -2.31 -14.47 -17.23
CA ARG A 32 -1.54 -15.72 -17.08
C ARG A 32 -1.10 -16.30 -18.43
N THR A 33 -1.93 -16.18 -19.46
CA THR A 33 -1.54 -16.58 -20.82
C THR A 33 -0.39 -15.72 -21.37
N LEU A 34 -0.45 -14.40 -21.19
CA LEU A 34 0.62 -13.48 -21.62
C LEU A 34 1.91 -13.67 -20.81
N LEU A 35 1.79 -13.96 -19.51
CA LEU A 35 2.93 -14.18 -18.61
C LEU A 35 3.64 -15.50 -18.92
N GLY A 36 2.89 -16.53 -19.31
CA GLY A 36 3.41 -17.87 -19.51
C GLY A 36 4.11 -18.39 -18.24
N SER A 37 5.33 -18.88 -18.39
CA SER A 37 6.19 -19.32 -17.27
C SER A 37 7.10 -18.20 -16.73
N GLY A 38 6.82 -16.94 -17.07
CA GLY A 38 7.59 -15.80 -16.62
C GLY A 38 7.45 -15.55 -15.11
N PRO A 39 8.45 -14.91 -14.48
CA PRO A 39 8.40 -14.62 -13.04
C PRO A 39 7.38 -13.52 -12.71
N GLY A 40 6.74 -13.64 -11.54
CA GLY A 40 5.75 -12.69 -11.01
C GLY A 40 4.47 -13.41 -10.61
N ASP A 41 3.75 -12.83 -9.66
CA ASP A 41 2.51 -13.38 -9.11
C ASP A 41 1.30 -12.62 -9.64
N LEU A 42 0.20 -13.36 -9.87
CA LEU A 42 -1.10 -12.84 -10.33
C LEU A 42 -2.23 -13.47 -9.52
N SER A 43 -2.88 -12.68 -8.68
CA SER A 43 -3.93 -13.11 -7.75
C SER A 43 -5.25 -12.40 -8.05
N PRO A 44 -6.41 -13.04 -7.82
CA PRO A 44 -7.61 -12.27 -7.50
C PRO A 44 -7.47 -11.64 -6.12
N GLU A 45 -8.26 -10.59 -5.87
CA GLU A 45 -8.42 -9.98 -4.55
C GLU A 45 -9.86 -10.17 -4.05
N LEU A 46 -10.22 -9.64 -2.86
CA LEU A 46 -11.53 -9.81 -2.23
C LEU A 46 -12.71 -9.62 -3.18
N LEU A 47 -12.69 -8.57 -4.01
CA LEU A 47 -13.79 -8.25 -4.91
C LEU A 47 -13.50 -8.71 -6.35
N ARG A 48 -14.55 -9.08 -7.08
CA ARG A 48 -14.45 -9.48 -8.50
C ARG A 48 -13.96 -8.37 -9.43
N THR A 49 -13.90 -7.15 -8.92
CA THR A 49 -13.41 -5.95 -9.58
C THR A 49 -11.95 -5.70 -9.29
N GLN A 50 -11.26 -6.55 -8.53
CA GLN A 50 -9.88 -6.31 -8.11
C GLN A 50 -8.95 -7.44 -8.56
N ILE A 51 -7.71 -7.05 -8.86
CA ILE A 51 -6.60 -7.95 -9.18
C ILE A 51 -5.37 -7.50 -8.40
N GLU A 52 -4.47 -8.44 -8.12
CA GLU A 52 -3.18 -8.17 -7.49
C GLU A 52 -2.06 -8.67 -8.40
N ILE A 53 -0.97 -7.90 -8.46
CA ILE A 53 0.30 -8.32 -9.06
C ILE A 53 1.39 -8.33 -7.99
N GLY A 54 2.31 -9.30 -8.07
CA GLY A 54 3.48 -9.37 -7.20
C GLY A 54 4.78 -9.49 -7.97
N THR A 55 5.83 -8.80 -7.53
CA THR A 55 7.20 -9.05 -8.01
C THR A 55 7.72 -10.38 -7.43
N PRO A 56 8.70 -11.04 -8.07
CA PRO A 56 9.53 -12.00 -7.34
C PRO A 56 10.31 -11.30 -6.22
N VAL A 57 11.10 -12.09 -5.47
CA VAL A 57 12.04 -11.55 -4.50
C VAL A 57 13.17 -10.83 -5.23
N CYS A 58 13.23 -9.52 -5.08
CA CYS A 58 14.22 -8.63 -5.65
C CYS A 58 15.32 -8.28 -4.66
N ARG A 59 16.38 -7.70 -5.21
CA ARG A 59 17.64 -7.27 -4.61
C ARG A 59 17.93 -5.81 -4.95
N GLU A 60 17.63 -5.41 -6.17
CA GLU A 60 17.85 -4.05 -6.69
C GLU A 60 16.53 -3.37 -7.08
N LEU A 61 16.51 -2.03 -7.05
CA LEU A 61 15.34 -1.27 -7.52
C LEU A 61 15.08 -1.42 -9.02
N ASP A 62 16.12 -1.65 -9.81
CA ASP A 62 15.97 -1.89 -11.25
C ASP A 62 15.17 -3.17 -11.53
N GLU A 63 15.38 -4.23 -10.75
CA GLU A 63 14.58 -5.45 -10.85
C GLU A 63 13.09 -5.14 -10.56
N VAL A 64 12.81 -4.38 -9.50
CA VAL A 64 11.43 -3.97 -9.17
C VAL A 64 10.82 -3.14 -10.30
N ALA A 65 11.55 -2.17 -10.84
CA ALA A 65 11.08 -1.32 -11.93
C ALA A 65 10.74 -2.14 -13.18
N GLU A 66 11.61 -3.07 -13.57
CA GLU A 66 11.39 -3.96 -14.71
C GLU A 66 10.18 -4.88 -14.49
N HIS A 67 10.08 -5.48 -13.30
CA HIS A 67 8.97 -6.38 -12.96
C HIS A 67 7.64 -5.65 -12.92
N LEU A 68 7.52 -4.56 -12.17
CA LEU A 68 6.28 -3.78 -12.09
C LEU A 68 5.90 -3.23 -13.46
N GLY A 69 6.86 -2.69 -14.21
CA GLY A 69 6.63 -2.20 -15.56
C GLY A 69 6.07 -3.27 -16.47
N ARG A 70 6.67 -4.46 -16.49
CA ARG A 70 6.19 -5.60 -17.29
C ARG A 70 4.79 -6.05 -16.87
N MET A 71 4.59 -6.29 -15.57
CA MET A 71 3.34 -6.82 -15.03
C MET A 71 2.19 -5.84 -15.26
N ARG A 72 2.41 -4.54 -15.07
CA ARG A 72 1.42 -3.47 -15.36
C ARG A 72 0.99 -3.44 -16.83
N ARG A 73 1.91 -3.61 -17.80
CA ARG A 73 1.49 -3.69 -19.23
C ARG A 73 0.63 -4.92 -19.48
N LEU A 74 1.09 -6.03 -18.93
CA LEU A 74 0.52 -7.33 -19.18
C LEU A 74 -0.93 -7.42 -18.65
N VAL A 75 -1.19 -6.92 -17.44
CA VAL A 75 -2.56 -6.81 -16.92
C VAL A 75 -3.37 -5.75 -17.66
N GLY A 76 -2.73 -4.67 -18.15
CA GLY A 76 -3.36 -3.65 -18.99
C GLY A 76 -3.88 -4.21 -20.32
N GLU A 77 -3.04 -4.98 -21.03
CA GLU A 77 -3.39 -5.68 -22.27
C GLU A 77 -4.52 -6.69 -22.04
N ALA A 78 -4.43 -7.48 -20.97
CA ALA A 78 -5.47 -8.44 -20.61
C ALA A 78 -6.80 -7.77 -20.24
N ALA A 79 -6.77 -6.63 -19.55
CA ALA A 79 -7.95 -5.85 -19.23
C ALA A 79 -8.61 -5.26 -20.49
N ALA A 80 -7.81 -4.71 -21.41
CA ALA A 80 -8.31 -4.20 -22.68
C ALA A 80 -9.01 -5.31 -23.50
N ALA A 81 -8.41 -6.50 -23.59
CA ALA A 81 -9.02 -7.67 -24.23
C ALA A 81 -10.28 -8.19 -23.50
N ALA A 82 -10.42 -7.90 -22.22
CA ALA A 82 -11.60 -8.20 -21.41
C ALA A 82 -12.69 -7.11 -21.47
N GLY A 83 -12.43 -5.99 -22.14
CA GLY A 83 -13.35 -4.86 -22.28
C GLY A 83 -13.38 -3.91 -21.08
N CYS A 84 -12.35 -3.91 -20.23
CA CYS A 84 -12.22 -3.00 -19.09
C CYS A 84 -10.83 -2.34 -19.05
N ARG A 85 -10.56 -1.54 -18.01
CA ARG A 85 -9.25 -0.91 -17.77
C ARG A 85 -8.76 -1.21 -16.36
N VAL A 86 -7.44 -1.22 -16.18
CA VAL A 86 -6.80 -1.29 -14.85
C VAL A 86 -6.59 0.13 -14.33
N ALA A 87 -7.18 0.47 -13.19
CA ALA A 87 -7.06 1.75 -12.54
C ALA A 87 -6.19 1.65 -11.28
N ALA A 88 -5.10 2.41 -11.27
CA ALA A 88 -4.16 2.52 -10.15
C ALA A 88 -4.63 3.58 -9.15
N THR A 89 -5.54 3.18 -8.26
CA THR A 89 -6.15 4.05 -7.24
C THR A 89 -6.32 3.31 -5.93
N GLY A 90 -6.10 4.00 -4.81
CA GLY A 90 -6.26 3.42 -3.48
C GLY A 90 -7.71 3.12 -3.10
N ALA A 91 -8.68 3.78 -3.75
CA ALA A 91 -10.11 3.51 -3.54
C ALA A 91 -10.90 3.74 -4.84
N GLY A 92 -12.01 3.03 -5.01
CA GLY A 92 -12.88 3.15 -6.17
C GLY A 92 -13.50 4.54 -6.28
N PRO A 93 -13.18 5.32 -7.33
CA PRO A 93 -13.56 6.74 -7.39
C PRO A 93 -15.02 6.94 -7.79
N CYS A 94 -15.60 5.99 -8.53
CA CYS A 94 -16.96 6.07 -9.08
C CYS A 94 -17.81 4.89 -8.63
N ARG A 95 -19.12 5.13 -8.51
CA ARG A 95 -20.11 4.12 -8.16
C ARG A 95 -20.65 3.44 -9.41
N GLY A 96 -20.75 2.11 -9.38
CA GLY A 96 -21.46 1.32 -10.39
C GLY A 96 -22.97 1.19 -10.10
N PRO A 97 -23.78 0.82 -11.10
CA PRO A 97 -25.22 0.60 -10.90
C PRO A 97 -25.50 -0.62 -10.02
N ASP A 98 -24.66 -1.64 -10.12
CA ASP A 98 -24.81 -2.91 -9.43
C ASP A 98 -23.94 -2.99 -8.16
N PRO A 99 -24.36 -3.77 -7.15
CA PRO A 99 -23.50 -4.11 -6.02
C PRO A 99 -22.23 -4.83 -6.48
N VAL A 100 -21.09 -4.47 -5.88
CA VAL A 100 -19.83 -5.17 -6.14
C VAL A 100 -19.86 -6.55 -5.48
N LEU A 101 -19.54 -7.57 -6.26
CA LEU A 101 -19.55 -8.96 -5.83
C LEU A 101 -18.19 -9.41 -5.30
N VAL A 102 -18.23 -10.28 -4.30
CA VAL A 102 -17.06 -10.94 -3.71
C VAL A 102 -16.54 -12.03 -4.67
N THR A 103 -15.22 -12.21 -4.72
CA THR A 103 -14.55 -13.28 -5.47
C THR A 103 -15.01 -14.66 -4.97
N GLU A 104 -15.23 -15.59 -5.89
CA GLU A 104 -15.72 -16.94 -5.57
C GLU A 104 -14.65 -17.76 -4.84
N GLY A 105 -15.09 -18.49 -3.81
CA GLY A 105 -14.27 -19.40 -3.01
C GLY A 105 -13.75 -18.82 -1.68
N PRO A 106 -13.39 -19.69 -0.71
CA PRO A 106 -12.72 -19.27 0.52
C PRO A 106 -11.35 -18.62 0.23
N PRO A 107 -10.91 -17.61 0.99
CA PRO A 107 -11.51 -17.09 2.24
C PRO A 107 -12.58 -16.01 2.04
N TYR A 108 -12.88 -15.61 0.81
CA TYR A 108 -13.63 -14.38 0.51
C TYR A 108 -15.14 -14.51 0.81
N GLU A 109 -15.75 -15.65 0.46
CA GLU A 109 -17.15 -15.94 0.76
C GLU A 109 -17.44 -15.99 2.27
N GLU A 110 -16.46 -16.43 3.07
CA GLU A 110 -16.60 -16.45 4.52
C GLU A 110 -16.59 -15.04 5.12
N LEU A 111 -15.80 -14.12 4.55
CA LEU A 111 -15.81 -12.72 4.96
C LEU A 111 -17.16 -12.06 4.65
N ALA A 112 -17.76 -12.39 3.49
CA ALA A 112 -19.06 -11.92 3.02
C ALA A 112 -20.21 -12.11 4.02
N GLY A 113 -20.19 -13.22 4.78
CA GLY A 113 -21.23 -13.55 5.74
C GLY A 113 -21.22 -12.70 7.01
N ASP A 114 -20.06 -12.20 7.44
CA ASP A 114 -19.88 -11.63 8.78
C ASP A 114 -20.12 -10.11 8.85
N THR A 115 -19.81 -9.36 7.79
CA THR A 115 -19.90 -7.89 7.77
C THR A 115 -20.33 -7.31 6.41
N PRO A 116 -21.57 -7.59 5.93
CA PRO A 116 -21.99 -7.26 4.56
C PRO A 116 -21.82 -5.78 4.14
N PRO A 117 -22.11 -4.76 5.00
CA PRO A 117 -21.95 -3.36 4.59
C PRO A 117 -20.50 -2.92 4.38
N LEU A 118 -19.56 -3.43 5.17
CA LEU A 118 -18.14 -3.03 5.09
C LEU A 118 -17.43 -3.61 3.87
N ILE A 119 -17.99 -4.67 3.29
CA ILE A 119 -17.41 -5.35 2.13
C ILE A 119 -17.62 -4.55 0.85
N HIS A 120 -18.76 -3.85 0.75
CA HIS A 120 -18.96 -2.88 -0.33
C HIS A 120 -17.99 -1.70 -0.24
N GLU A 121 -17.56 -1.34 0.98
CA GLU A 121 -16.54 -0.32 1.21
C GLU A 121 -15.10 -0.82 0.97
N HIS A 122 -14.92 -2.11 0.62
CA HIS A 122 -13.62 -2.74 0.39
C HIS A 122 -13.11 -2.60 -1.05
N MET A 123 -13.63 -1.66 -1.85
CA MET A 123 -13.03 -1.29 -3.14
C MET A 123 -11.75 -0.46 -2.92
N ILE A 124 -10.85 -0.96 -2.10
CA ILE A 124 -9.62 -0.30 -1.68
C ILE A 124 -8.42 -1.13 -2.11
N ASN A 125 -7.38 -0.47 -2.60
CA ASN A 125 -6.23 -1.13 -3.20
C ASN A 125 -4.93 -0.58 -2.61
N GLY A 126 -4.07 -1.47 -2.12
CA GLY A 126 -2.80 -1.16 -1.51
C GLY A 126 -1.59 -1.44 -2.39
N MET A 127 -0.50 -0.75 -2.03
CA MET A 127 0.85 -1.20 -2.35
C MET A 127 1.45 -1.80 -1.07
N HIS A 128 1.93 -3.04 -1.15
CA HIS A 128 2.63 -3.70 -0.05
C HIS A 128 4.10 -3.88 -0.40
N VAL A 129 4.97 -3.63 0.56
CA VAL A 129 6.41 -3.88 0.41
C VAL A 129 6.84 -4.86 1.50
N HIS A 130 7.31 -6.01 1.05
CA HIS A 130 7.91 -7.03 1.90
C HIS A 130 9.41 -6.80 1.96
N VAL A 131 9.99 -6.71 3.15
CA VAL A 131 11.45 -6.61 3.32
C VAL A 131 11.96 -7.76 4.18
N GLY A 132 12.93 -8.50 3.64
CA GLY A 132 13.52 -9.67 4.29
C GLY A 132 14.21 -9.34 5.61
N VAL A 133 13.94 -10.15 6.64
CA VAL A 133 14.59 -10.10 7.95
C VAL A 133 15.01 -11.51 8.35
N GLU A 134 16.10 -11.64 9.10
CA GLU A 134 16.68 -12.96 9.43
C GLU A 134 15.77 -13.81 10.30
N ASP A 135 15.08 -13.21 11.26
CA ASP A 135 14.19 -13.91 12.18
C ASP A 135 13.06 -13.01 12.71
N ARG A 136 12.12 -13.62 13.43
CA ARG A 136 10.94 -12.94 13.98
C ARG A 136 11.28 -11.97 15.11
N GLU A 137 12.37 -12.20 15.85
CA GLU A 137 12.77 -11.32 16.97
C GLU A 137 13.28 -10.00 16.43
N LEU A 138 14.17 -10.06 15.43
CA LEU A 138 14.59 -8.90 14.67
C LEU A 138 13.39 -8.22 13.98
N GLY A 139 12.49 -9.02 13.39
CA GLY A 139 11.26 -8.52 12.78
C GLY A 139 10.42 -7.68 13.76
N VAL A 140 10.19 -8.15 14.99
CA VAL A 140 9.48 -7.36 16.02
C VAL A 140 10.24 -6.09 16.38
N GLY A 141 11.57 -6.18 16.54
CA GLY A 141 12.42 -5.03 16.83
C GLY A 141 12.32 -3.93 15.77
N VAL A 142 12.26 -4.33 14.49
CA VAL A 142 12.05 -3.44 13.34
C VAL A 142 10.62 -2.89 13.35
N LEU A 143 9.61 -3.76 13.47
CA LEU A 143 8.20 -3.38 13.47
C LEU A 143 7.90 -2.30 14.52
N ASN A 144 8.41 -2.47 15.74
CA ASN A 144 8.26 -1.51 16.83
C ASN A 144 8.84 -0.12 16.49
N ARG A 145 9.99 -0.07 15.81
CA ARG A 145 10.66 1.19 15.40
C ARG A 145 10.07 1.79 14.12
N LEU A 146 9.40 0.98 13.31
CA LEU A 146 8.73 1.41 12.09
C LEU A 146 7.45 2.20 12.39
N ARG A 147 6.75 1.87 13.49
CA ARG A 147 5.45 2.45 13.88
C ARG A 147 5.35 3.97 13.68
N PRO A 148 6.31 4.81 14.14
CA PRO A 148 6.22 6.26 14.01
C PRO A 148 6.38 6.79 12.57
N TRP A 149 6.89 5.98 11.64
CA TRP A 149 7.08 6.35 10.23
C TRP A 149 5.85 6.07 9.35
N LEU A 150 4.93 5.22 9.82
CA LEU A 150 3.72 4.86 9.07
C LEU A 150 2.85 6.08 8.69
N PRO A 151 2.62 7.08 9.56
CA PRO A 151 1.88 8.29 9.18
C PRO A 151 2.47 9.03 7.96
N ALA A 152 3.80 9.14 7.89
CA ALA A 152 4.48 9.79 6.79
C ALA A 152 4.34 8.98 5.49
N LEU A 153 4.51 7.66 5.55
CA LEU A 153 4.29 6.79 4.40
C LEU A 153 2.84 6.86 3.89
N THR A 154 1.84 6.85 4.79
CA THR A 154 0.43 7.03 4.42
C THR A 154 0.18 8.36 3.74
N ALA A 155 0.73 9.46 4.26
CA ALA A 155 0.55 10.80 3.69
C ALA A 155 1.20 10.95 2.31
N MET A 156 2.44 10.47 2.17
CA MET A 156 3.18 10.51 0.90
C MET A 156 2.51 9.66 -0.18
N ALA A 157 2.08 8.44 0.19
CA ALA A 157 1.52 7.46 -0.74
C ALA A 157 0.03 7.67 -1.03
N ALA A 158 -0.60 8.69 -0.45
CA ALA A 158 -2.03 8.94 -0.58
C ALA A 158 -2.47 9.08 -2.05
N ASN A 159 -3.38 8.20 -2.48
CA ASN A 159 -3.87 8.10 -3.86
C ASN A 159 -5.35 7.66 -3.90
N SER A 160 -6.18 8.14 -2.97
CA SER A 160 -7.60 7.81 -2.92
C SER A 160 -8.49 8.92 -2.37
N PRO A 161 -8.53 10.11 -2.99
CA PRO A 161 -9.33 11.22 -2.49
C PRO A 161 -10.82 11.10 -2.83
N LEU A 162 -11.17 10.31 -3.85
CA LEU A 162 -12.53 10.17 -4.37
C LEU A 162 -13.17 8.87 -3.90
N TRP A 163 -14.47 8.93 -3.62
CA TRP A 163 -15.31 7.76 -3.31
C TRP A 163 -16.75 8.05 -3.75
N ASP A 164 -17.41 7.11 -4.41
CA ASP A 164 -18.80 7.27 -4.89
C ASP A 164 -19.03 8.56 -5.71
N GLY A 165 -18.08 8.94 -6.57
CA GLY A 165 -18.19 10.07 -7.49
C GLY A 165 -18.01 11.45 -6.82
N ARG A 166 -17.45 11.50 -5.61
CA ARG A 166 -17.25 12.75 -4.86
C ARG A 166 -15.90 12.76 -4.13
N ASP A 167 -15.39 13.95 -3.89
CA ASP A 167 -14.26 14.14 -2.98
C ASP A 167 -14.69 13.84 -1.54
N THR A 168 -13.91 13.00 -0.87
CA THR A 168 -14.12 12.59 0.53
C THR A 168 -13.61 13.63 1.51
N GLY A 169 -12.79 14.57 1.04
CA GLY A 169 -11.96 15.47 1.82
C GLY A 169 -10.72 14.80 2.43
N PHE A 170 -10.51 13.50 2.23
CA PHE A 170 -9.30 12.78 2.67
C PHE A 170 -8.33 12.64 1.50
N ALA A 171 -7.03 12.57 1.75
CA ALA A 171 -6.04 12.22 0.75
C ALA A 171 -5.99 10.70 0.51
N SER A 172 -6.10 9.90 1.57
CA SER A 172 -6.22 8.44 1.52
C SER A 172 -7.54 7.99 2.17
N TRP A 173 -8.59 7.85 1.36
CA TRP A 173 -9.84 7.24 1.80
C TRP A 173 -9.65 5.76 2.15
N ARG A 174 -8.73 5.05 1.48
CA ARG A 174 -8.36 3.67 1.80
C ARG A 174 -8.01 3.49 3.27
N THR A 175 -7.20 4.39 3.82
CA THR A 175 -6.80 4.33 5.24
C THR A 175 -8.00 4.48 6.17
N ILE A 176 -8.94 5.36 5.84
CA ILE A 176 -10.16 5.58 6.62
C ILE A 176 -11.14 4.40 6.52
N ALA A 177 -11.27 3.81 5.33
CA ALA A 177 -12.07 2.61 5.12
C ALA A 177 -11.50 1.42 5.90
N TYR A 178 -10.18 1.21 5.87
CA TYR A 178 -9.53 0.15 6.65
C TYR A 178 -9.69 0.33 8.17
N GLY A 179 -9.70 1.57 8.66
CA GLY A 179 -9.84 1.88 10.09
C GLY A 179 -11.18 1.44 10.71
N ARG A 180 -12.15 0.99 9.90
CA ARG A 180 -13.44 0.46 10.35
C ARG A 180 -13.39 -1.04 10.66
N TRP A 181 -12.29 -1.72 10.33
CA TRP A 181 -12.11 -3.14 10.62
C TRP A 181 -11.56 -3.38 12.04
N PRO A 182 -11.92 -4.49 12.71
CA PRO A 182 -11.67 -4.70 14.14
C PRO A 182 -10.21 -4.61 14.59
N VAL A 183 -9.27 -5.09 13.76
CA VAL A 183 -7.84 -5.10 14.06
C VAL A 183 -7.09 -4.36 12.97
N SER A 184 -7.08 -3.03 13.06
CA SER A 184 -6.58 -2.13 12.01
C SER A 184 -5.68 -1.00 12.53
N GLY A 185 -5.04 -0.28 11.62
CA GLY A 185 -4.21 0.90 11.93
C GLY A 185 -2.73 0.59 12.24
N PRO A 186 -2.00 1.47 12.95
CA PRO A 186 -0.64 1.17 13.38
C PRO A 186 -0.60 -0.10 14.24
N PRO A 187 0.37 -1.00 14.03
CA PRO A 187 0.49 -2.20 14.87
C PRO A 187 0.78 -1.78 16.33
N PRO A 188 0.35 -2.59 17.31
CA PRO A 188 0.72 -2.37 18.72
C PRO A 188 2.23 -2.39 18.93
N LEU A 189 2.66 -1.88 20.09
CA LEU A 189 4.00 -2.17 20.59
C LEU A 189 4.03 -3.60 21.17
N PHE A 190 5.05 -4.37 20.82
CA PHE A 190 5.28 -5.73 21.32
C PHE A 190 6.56 -5.82 22.13
N SER A 191 6.61 -6.68 23.14
CA SER A 191 7.86 -6.87 23.91
C SER A 191 8.91 -7.65 23.12
N ASP A 192 8.49 -8.70 22.41
CA ASP A 192 9.32 -9.68 21.72
C ASP A 192 8.49 -10.52 20.73
N ALA A 193 9.12 -11.47 20.03
CA ALA A 193 8.44 -12.36 19.09
C ALA A 193 7.42 -13.31 19.74
N ARG A 194 7.58 -13.63 21.04
CA ARG A 194 6.63 -14.46 21.78
C ARG A 194 5.36 -13.68 22.10
N ASP A 195 5.47 -12.43 22.53
CA ASP A 195 4.33 -11.54 22.76
C ASP A 195 3.55 -11.29 21.45
N TYR A 196 4.23 -10.99 20.35
CA TYR A 196 3.60 -10.85 19.04
C TYR A 196 2.77 -12.10 18.68
N ARG A 197 3.37 -13.29 18.82
CA ARG A 197 2.69 -14.56 18.53
C ARG A 197 1.52 -14.82 19.47
N ALA A 198 1.68 -14.58 20.76
CA ALA A 198 0.65 -14.83 21.76
C ALA A 198 -0.57 -13.93 21.54
N ARG A 199 -0.34 -12.63 21.28
CA ARG A 199 -1.43 -11.67 21.05
C ARG A 199 -2.17 -11.92 19.75
N THR A 200 -1.45 -12.23 18.67
CA THR A 200 -2.08 -12.58 17.38
C THR A 200 -2.83 -13.91 17.43
N ALA A 201 -2.30 -14.92 18.14
CA ALA A 201 -3.01 -16.19 18.35
C ALA A 201 -4.25 -15.99 19.24
N GLY A 202 -4.16 -15.21 20.31
CA GLY A 202 -5.29 -14.92 21.20
C GLY A 202 -6.46 -14.23 20.49
N LEU A 203 -6.21 -13.37 19.50
CA LEU A 203 -7.27 -12.78 18.66
C LEU A 203 -8.03 -13.84 17.85
N ILE A 204 -7.32 -14.86 17.37
CA ILE A 204 -7.91 -15.97 16.60
C ILE A 204 -8.66 -16.92 17.52
N GLU A 205 -8.03 -17.32 18.62
CA GLU A 205 -8.62 -18.22 19.62
C GLU A 205 -9.90 -17.63 20.25
N ALA A 206 -9.94 -16.31 20.45
CA ALA A 206 -11.12 -15.60 20.93
C ALA A 206 -12.20 -15.39 19.85
N GLY A 207 -11.96 -15.78 18.59
CA GLY A 207 -12.88 -15.57 17.48
C GLY A 207 -13.06 -14.11 17.06
N MET A 208 -12.15 -13.21 17.45
CA MET A 208 -12.20 -11.79 17.05
C MET A 208 -11.79 -11.61 15.59
N ILE A 209 -10.93 -12.52 15.09
CA ILE A 209 -10.57 -12.67 13.69
C ILE A 209 -10.48 -14.17 13.36
N ARG A 210 -10.76 -14.56 12.12
CA ARG A 210 -10.68 -15.94 11.62
C ARG A 210 -9.25 -16.40 11.37
N GLY A 211 -8.38 -15.45 11.04
CA GLY A 211 -6.99 -15.74 10.74
C GLY A 211 -6.16 -14.49 10.63
N ARG A 212 -4.83 -14.67 10.55
CA ARG A 212 -3.89 -13.55 10.51
C ARG A 212 -3.99 -12.68 9.26
N GLY A 213 -4.61 -13.18 8.20
CA GLY A 213 -4.97 -12.38 7.02
C GLY A 213 -5.87 -11.18 7.36
N GLN A 214 -6.67 -11.26 8.43
CA GLN A 214 -7.52 -10.17 8.93
C GLN A 214 -6.82 -9.26 9.96
N LEU A 215 -5.49 -9.33 10.06
CA LEU A 215 -4.70 -8.29 10.71
C LEU A 215 -4.49 -7.15 9.71
N TYR A 216 -5.36 -6.14 9.76
CA TYR A 216 -5.35 -4.94 8.91
C TYR A 216 -4.40 -3.87 9.44
N TRP A 217 -3.31 -4.29 10.07
CA TRP A 217 -2.26 -3.37 10.49
C TRP A 217 -1.51 -2.82 9.29
N GLN A 218 -1.12 -1.55 9.38
CA GLN A 218 -0.34 -0.85 8.36
C GLN A 218 1.09 -1.39 8.21
N ALA A 219 1.56 -2.19 9.15
CA ALA A 219 2.71 -3.06 8.99
C ALA A 219 2.57 -4.30 9.89
N ARG A 220 3.13 -5.44 9.47
CA ARG A 220 3.09 -6.70 10.23
C ARG A 220 4.27 -7.59 9.89
N LEU A 221 4.47 -8.65 10.69
CA LEU A 221 5.30 -9.77 10.26
C LEU A 221 4.49 -10.62 9.31
N SER A 222 5.03 -10.91 8.12
CA SER A 222 4.39 -11.82 7.19
C SER A 222 4.35 -13.24 7.75
N ASP A 223 3.24 -13.94 7.53
CA ASP A 223 3.11 -15.35 7.92
C ASP A 223 3.71 -16.29 6.90
N ARG A 224 3.70 -15.88 5.63
CA ARG A 224 4.17 -16.70 4.50
C ARG A 224 5.66 -16.51 4.26
N TYR A 225 6.17 -15.29 4.43
CA TYR A 225 7.54 -14.92 4.12
C TYR A 225 8.28 -14.42 5.37
N PRO A 226 9.60 -14.66 5.50
CA PRO A 226 10.40 -14.12 6.60
C PRO A 226 10.67 -12.62 6.39
N THR A 227 9.61 -11.82 6.46
CA THR A 227 9.62 -10.41 6.07
C THR A 227 8.84 -9.56 7.07
N VAL A 228 9.24 -8.30 7.19
CA VAL A 228 8.35 -7.23 7.65
C VAL A 228 7.62 -6.72 6.43
N GLU A 229 6.29 -6.72 6.50
CA GLU A 229 5.39 -6.34 5.43
C GLU A 229 4.76 -4.98 5.76
N ILE A 230 5.01 -3.98 4.91
CA ILE A 230 4.51 -2.61 5.07
C ILE A 230 3.33 -2.42 4.12
N ARG A 231 2.16 -2.10 4.68
CA ARG A 231 0.85 -2.06 4.00
C ARG A 231 0.15 -0.70 4.09
N ALA A 232 0.87 0.32 4.57
CA ALA A 232 0.37 1.66 4.87
C ALA A 232 -0.01 2.49 3.62
N MET A 233 0.38 2.03 2.44
CA MET A 233 0.37 2.80 1.20
C MET A 233 -0.81 2.42 0.31
N ASP A 234 -1.42 3.40 -0.33
CA ASP A 234 -2.33 3.17 -1.45
C ASP A 234 -1.53 2.63 -2.66
N THR A 235 -2.19 1.98 -3.61
CA THR A 235 -1.56 1.69 -4.92
C THR A 235 -1.16 2.98 -5.63
N GLN A 236 0.00 3.00 -6.28
CA GLN A 236 0.54 4.22 -6.91
C GLN A 236 0.18 4.34 -8.38
N VAL A 237 -0.10 5.57 -8.84
CA VAL A 237 -0.49 5.84 -10.25
C VAL A 237 0.56 5.33 -11.23
N GLY A 238 1.83 5.70 -11.07
CA GLY A 238 2.93 5.25 -11.92
C GLY A 238 3.84 4.24 -11.23
N ALA A 239 4.55 3.47 -12.04
CA ALA A 239 5.49 2.45 -11.56
C ALA A 239 6.71 3.08 -10.88
N GLU A 240 7.18 4.26 -11.35
CA GLU A 240 8.32 4.94 -10.74
C GLU A 240 8.02 5.44 -9.32
N GLU A 241 6.79 5.88 -9.03
CA GLU A 241 6.40 6.19 -7.65
C GLU A 241 6.39 4.92 -6.78
N ALA A 242 5.89 3.80 -7.29
CA ALA A 242 5.96 2.51 -6.58
C ALA A 242 7.41 2.08 -6.30
N VAL A 243 8.31 2.22 -7.28
CA VAL A 243 9.75 1.92 -7.12
C VAL A 243 10.38 2.83 -6.05
N MET A 244 10.06 4.13 -6.05
CA MET A 244 10.53 5.06 -5.02
C MET A 244 10.09 4.62 -3.62
N PHE A 245 8.82 4.25 -3.43
CA PHE A 245 8.34 3.76 -2.14
C PHE A 245 8.99 2.43 -1.73
N ALA A 246 9.22 1.51 -2.67
CA ALA A 246 9.96 0.28 -2.40
C ALA A 246 11.38 0.58 -1.91
N GLY A 247 12.06 1.55 -2.51
CA GLY A 247 13.38 2.02 -2.11
C GLY A 247 13.40 2.64 -0.72
N LEU A 248 12.46 3.54 -0.42
CA LEU A 248 12.30 4.16 0.89
C LEU A 248 12.03 3.11 1.97
N VAL A 249 11.11 2.17 1.73
CA VAL A 249 10.74 1.14 2.70
C VAL A 249 11.88 0.14 2.94
N ARG A 250 12.61 -0.27 1.89
CA ARG A 250 13.80 -1.12 2.01
C ARG A 250 14.90 -0.42 2.81
N ALA A 251 15.17 0.86 2.51
CA ALA A 251 16.18 1.65 3.20
C ALA A 251 15.81 1.91 4.65
N LEU A 252 14.56 2.28 4.92
CA LEU A 252 14.03 2.46 6.28
C LEU A 252 14.18 1.17 7.09
N THR A 253 13.73 0.04 6.55
CA THR A 253 13.85 -1.25 7.22
C THR A 253 15.31 -1.61 7.48
N THR A 254 16.21 -1.39 6.51
CA THR A 254 17.65 -1.63 6.66
C THR A 254 18.26 -0.77 7.78
N THR A 255 17.92 0.51 7.84
CA THR A 255 18.34 1.41 8.93
C THR A 255 17.84 0.90 10.29
N LEU A 256 16.57 0.48 10.37
CA LEU A 256 15.98 -0.03 11.60
C LEU A 256 16.60 -1.37 12.05
N VAL A 257 16.93 -2.27 11.12
CA VAL A 257 17.69 -3.50 11.41
C VAL A 257 19.05 -3.16 12.04
N GLY A 258 19.75 -2.16 11.48
CA GLY A 258 21.01 -1.67 12.04
C GLY A 258 20.86 -1.20 13.49
N GLN A 259 19.83 -0.41 13.78
CA GLN A 259 19.55 0.07 15.13
C GLN A 259 19.21 -1.04 16.13
N VAL A 260 18.42 -2.03 15.72
CA VAL A 260 18.10 -3.19 16.58
C VAL A 260 19.39 -3.94 16.93
N ARG A 261 20.25 -4.21 15.95
CA ARG A 261 21.52 -4.92 16.15
C ARG A 261 22.50 -4.17 17.02
N GLN A 262 22.52 -2.84 16.92
CA GLN A 262 23.36 -1.99 17.76
C GLN A 262 22.81 -1.81 19.19
N GLY A 263 21.61 -2.36 19.48
CA GLY A 263 20.97 -2.18 20.77
C GLY A 263 20.53 -0.73 21.03
N SER A 264 20.29 0.07 19.97
CA SER A 264 19.84 1.45 20.12
C SER A 264 18.52 1.49 20.88
N ALA A 265 18.38 2.43 21.82
CA ALA A 265 17.16 2.55 22.62
C ALA A 265 15.93 2.77 21.73
N LEU A 266 14.86 2.03 22.00
CA LEU A 266 13.56 2.28 21.38
C LEU A 266 12.92 3.50 22.05
N VAL A 267 12.45 4.45 21.25
CA VAL A 267 11.62 5.56 21.73
C VAL A 267 10.16 5.19 21.53
N PRO A 268 9.41 4.80 22.59
CA PRO A 268 8.03 4.40 22.44
C PRO A 268 7.14 5.62 22.15
N VAL A 269 6.37 5.53 21.07
CA VAL A 269 5.29 6.48 20.79
C VAL A 269 3.96 5.85 21.24
N PRO A 270 3.15 6.57 22.06
CA PRO A 270 1.84 6.08 22.49
C PRO A 270 0.93 5.73 21.31
N GLN A 271 0.11 4.69 21.47
CA GLN A 271 -0.71 4.17 20.38
C GLN A 271 -1.74 5.20 19.90
N GLU A 272 -2.36 5.93 20.83
CA GLU A 272 -3.34 6.98 20.56
C GLU A 272 -2.76 8.11 19.70
N LEU A 273 -1.49 8.46 19.92
CA LEU A 273 -0.80 9.48 19.14
C LEU A 273 -0.52 8.98 17.72
N LEU A 274 -0.09 7.72 17.57
CA LEU A 274 0.12 7.11 16.25
C LEU A 274 -1.18 7.02 15.46
N SER A 275 -2.27 6.58 16.09
CA SER A 275 -3.58 6.51 15.45
C SER A 275 -4.05 7.88 14.98
N ALA A 276 -3.89 8.92 15.81
CA ALA A 276 -4.21 10.29 15.42
C ALA A 276 -3.31 10.79 14.27
N ALA A 277 -2.00 10.52 14.34
CA ALA A 277 -1.05 10.91 13.30
C ALA A 277 -1.36 10.25 11.95
N VAL A 278 -1.71 8.97 11.94
CA VAL A 278 -2.18 8.26 10.72
C VAL A 278 -3.45 8.88 10.18
N TRP A 279 -4.42 9.18 11.06
CA TRP A 279 -5.67 9.81 10.64
C TRP A 279 -5.43 11.17 9.98
N HIS A 280 -4.57 12.01 10.58
CA HIS A 280 -4.19 13.30 10.00
C HIS A 280 -3.40 13.15 8.69
N GLY A 281 -2.47 12.20 8.63
CA GLY A 281 -1.76 11.88 7.39
C GLY A 281 -2.70 11.42 6.27
N ALA A 282 -3.71 10.61 6.59
CA ALA A 282 -4.73 10.19 5.64
C ALA A 282 -5.67 11.34 5.24
N ARG A 283 -5.95 12.28 6.15
CA ARG A 283 -6.81 13.45 5.89
C ARG A 283 -6.13 14.46 4.99
N ASP A 284 -5.00 15.00 5.42
CA ASP A 284 -4.39 16.16 4.80
C ASP A 284 -3.29 15.78 3.78
N GLY A 285 -2.78 14.54 3.83
CA GLY A 285 -1.68 14.09 2.99
C GLY A 285 -0.47 15.02 3.10
N MET A 286 0.08 15.40 1.96
CA MET A 286 1.24 16.30 1.88
C MET A 286 0.90 17.79 2.01
N ALA A 287 -0.39 18.17 2.09
CA ALA A 287 -0.81 19.56 2.24
C ALA A 287 -0.84 20.03 3.71
N GLY A 288 -0.69 19.11 4.66
CA GLY A 288 -0.86 19.38 6.09
C GLY A 288 0.43 19.31 6.92
N THR A 289 0.21 19.08 8.21
CA THR A 289 1.26 18.83 9.21
C THR A 289 1.29 17.34 9.52
N LEU A 290 2.48 16.75 9.58
CA LEU A 290 2.69 15.35 9.94
C LEU A 290 3.40 15.24 11.29
N PHE A 291 3.23 14.11 11.96
CA PHE A 291 4.03 13.80 13.13
C PHE A 291 5.47 13.50 12.70
N ASP A 292 6.43 14.27 13.19
CA ASP A 292 7.87 14.05 12.97
C ASP A 292 8.35 12.97 13.95
N PRO A 293 8.76 11.78 13.47
CA PRO A 293 9.15 10.67 14.33
C PRO A 293 10.53 10.85 14.98
N VAL A 294 11.34 11.79 14.50
CA VAL A 294 12.66 12.10 15.07
C VAL A 294 12.53 13.18 16.15
N ARG A 295 11.74 14.24 15.87
CA ARG A 295 11.54 15.36 16.81
C ARG A 295 10.38 15.14 17.78
N LEU A 296 9.56 14.10 17.56
CA LEU A 296 8.38 13.74 18.35
C LEU A 296 7.36 14.87 18.49
N ARG A 297 7.16 15.63 17.41
CA ARG A 297 6.23 16.76 17.38
C ARG A 297 5.66 16.97 15.97
N PRO A 298 4.53 17.67 15.82
CA PRO A 298 4.03 18.04 14.49
C PRO A 298 5.03 18.94 13.73
N ALA A 299 5.19 18.71 12.42
CA ALA A 299 5.98 19.53 11.51
C ALA A 299 5.36 19.53 10.09
N PRO A 300 5.65 20.54 9.24
CA PRO A 300 5.19 20.55 7.86
C PRO A 300 5.52 19.24 7.13
N ALA A 301 4.60 18.73 6.31
CA ALA A 301 4.77 17.43 5.66
C ALA A 301 6.09 17.32 4.87
N ALA A 302 6.48 18.38 4.15
CA ALA A 302 7.74 18.44 3.40
C ALA A 302 8.99 18.30 4.31
N ASP A 303 8.95 18.89 5.50
CA ASP A 303 10.05 18.79 6.47
C ASP A 303 10.16 17.37 7.02
N VAL A 304 9.03 16.69 7.26
CA VAL A 304 9.00 15.30 7.72
C VAL A 304 9.51 14.36 6.62
N VAL A 305 9.18 14.60 5.36
CA VAL A 305 9.71 13.83 4.22
C VAL A 305 11.22 14.05 4.06
N THR A 306 11.70 15.28 4.22
CA THR A 306 13.14 15.59 4.24
C THR A 306 13.83 14.84 5.37
N THR A 307 13.24 14.87 6.57
CA THR A 307 13.73 14.12 7.75
C THR A 307 13.79 12.62 7.48
N LEU A 308 12.76 12.04 6.82
CA LEU A 308 12.77 10.63 6.41
C LEU A 308 13.92 10.33 5.44
N LEU A 309 14.10 11.16 4.41
CA LEU A 309 15.13 10.95 3.41
C LEU A 309 16.53 11.04 4.03
N GLU A 310 16.77 12.03 4.89
CA GLU A 310 18.02 12.15 5.66
C GLU A 310 18.26 10.93 6.55
N TYR A 311 17.21 10.45 7.23
CA TYR A 311 17.28 9.30 8.13
C TYR A 311 17.66 7.99 7.40
N VAL A 312 17.21 7.82 6.15
CA VAL A 312 17.49 6.61 5.36
C VAL A 312 18.62 6.78 4.35
N ALA A 313 19.18 7.98 4.20
CA ALA A 313 20.20 8.30 3.21
C ALA A 313 21.44 7.38 3.25
N PRO A 314 21.98 6.98 4.42
CA PRO A 314 23.09 6.03 4.46
C PRO A 314 22.73 4.68 3.83
N ALA A 315 21.56 4.12 4.16
CA ALA A 315 21.11 2.84 3.61
C ALA A 315 20.79 2.94 2.10
N LEU A 316 20.27 4.08 1.64
CA LEU A 316 20.09 4.34 0.20
C LEU A 316 21.43 4.43 -0.54
N LYS A 317 22.43 5.11 0.05
CA LYS A 317 23.76 5.26 -0.54
C LYS A 317 24.48 3.92 -0.64
N ASP A 318 24.43 3.11 0.42
CA ASP A 318 25.04 1.79 0.45
C ASP A 318 24.45 0.84 -0.59
N ALA A 319 23.17 1.04 -0.95
CA ALA A 319 22.49 0.30 -2.00
C ALA A 319 22.58 0.95 -3.40
N GLY A 320 23.24 2.10 -3.54
CA GLY A 320 23.36 2.82 -4.82
C GLY A 320 22.08 3.54 -5.29
N ASP A 321 21.06 3.66 -4.44
CA ASP A 321 19.72 4.12 -4.82
C ASP A 321 19.39 5.56 -4.39
N LEU A 322 20.33 6.25 -3.73
CA LEU A 322 20.10 7.59 -3.17
C LEU A 322 19.62 8.60 -4.22
N ASP A 323 20.32 8.70 -5.34
CA ASP A 323 20.00 9.71 -6.37
C ASP A 323 18.62 9.44 -7.02
N ARG A 324 18.32 8.17 -7.30
CA ARG A 324 17.02 7.76 -7.88
C ARG A 324 15.88 8.09 -6.93
N VAL A 325 15.99 7.69 -5.67
CA VAL A 325 14.94 7.87 -4.66
C VAL A 325 14.80 9.35 -4.30
N ALA A 326 15.89 10.08 -4.06
CA ALA A 326 15.85 11.50 -3.75
C ALA A 326 15.26 12.33 -4.89
N GLY A 327 15.62 12.00 -6.14
CA GLY A 327 15.04 12.63 -7.33
C GLY A 327 13.54 12.39 -7.46
N ALA A 328 13.07 11.17 -7.18
CA ALA A 328 11.65 10.85 -7.18
C ALA A 328 10.87 11.53 -6.04
N VAL A 329 11.45 11.61 -4.83
CA VAL A 329 10.87 12.35 -3.70
C VAL A 329 10.76 13.84 -4.03
N THR A 330 11.77 14.42 -4.67
CA THR A 330 11.74 15.82 -5.12
C THR A 330 10.59 16.06 -6.10
N ARG A 331 10.40 15.15 -7.07
CA ARG A 331 9.25 15.22 -7.99
C ARG A 331 7.92 15.14 -7.24
N LEU A 332 7.75 14.20 -6.31
CA LEU A 332 6.54 14.08 -5.49
C LEU A 332 6.22 15.37 -4.74
N LEU A 333 7.23 16.02 -4.16
CA LEU A 333 7.04 17.30 -3.45
C LEU A 333 6.63 18.43 -4.39
N SER A 334 7.13 18.44 -5.63
CA SER A 334 6.82 19.49 -6.61
C SER A 334 5.52 19.27 -7.39
N GLU A 335 5.19 18.03 -7.73
CA GLU A 335 4.05 17.65 -8.58
C GLU A 335 2.82 17.25 -7.76
N GLY A 336 3.01 16.95 -6.47
CA GLY A 336 1.98 16.47 -5.56
C GLY A 336 1.78 14.95 -5.63
N THR A 337 1.04 14.43 -4.65
CA THR A 337 0.72 12.99 -4.55
C THR A 337 -0.28 12.53 -5.61
N GLY A 338 -0.51 11.22 -5.69
CA GLY A 338 -1.61 10.67 -6.49
C GLY A 338 -2.96 11.32 -6.17
N ALA A 339 -3.24 11.58 -4.89
CA ALA A 339 -4.46 12.27 -4.46
C ALA A 339 -4.58 13.70 -5.01
N ALA A 340 -3.50 14.49 -4.94
CA ALA A 340 -3.51 15.84 -5.50
C ALA A 340 -3.77 15.83 -7.02
N ARG A 341 -3.11 14.90 -7.74
CA ARG A 341 -3.28 14.75 -9.19
C ARG A 341 -4.68 14.24 -9.56
N GLN A 342 -5.28 13.34 -8.77
CA GLN A 342 -6.65 12.89 -8.98
C GLN A 342 -7.66 14.02 -8.84
N ARG A 343 -7.57 14.84 -7.78
CA ARG A 343 -8.42 16.03 -7.60
C ARG A 343 -8.32 16.98 -8.79
N ALA A 344 -7.09 17.31 -9.18
CA ALA A 344 -6.85 18.21 -10.30
C ALA A 344 -7.38 17.62 -11.62
N ALA A 345 -7.28 16.31 -11.84
CA ALA A 345 -7.86 15.65 -13.02
C ALA A 345 -9.39 15.68 -12.99
N TRP A 346 -10.00 15.42 -11.84
CA TRP A 346 -11.45 15.47 -11.64
C TRP A 346 -12.01 16.86 -11.92
N GLU A 347 -11.38 17.91 -11.40
CA GLU A 347 -11.79 19.30 -11.64
C GLU A 347 -11.66 19.71 -13.12
N ARG A 348 -10.60 19.26 -13.80
CA ARG A 348 -10.36 19.63 -15.20
C ARG A 348 -11.31 18.96 -16.20
N GLY A 349 -11.73 17.72 -15.96
CA GLY A 349 -12.45 16.95 -16.98
C GLY A 349 -13.22 15.75 -16.45
N GLY A 350 -13.54 15.72 -15.15
CA GLY A 350 -14.36 14.70 -14.52
C GLY A 350 -13.82 13.28 -14.73
N PRO A 351 -14.72 12.28 -14.88
CA PRO A 351 -14.32 10.88 -15.05
C PRO A 351 -13.37 10.61 -16.23
N LEU A 352 -13.45 11.36 -17.33
CA LEU A 352 -12.59 11.13 -18.50
C LEU A 352 -11.13 11.50 -18.23
N ALA A 353 -10.90 12.68 -17.65
CA ALA A 353 -9.57 13.14 -17.28
C ALA A 353 -8.99 12.30 -16.14
N LEU A 354 -9.81 11.95 -15.14
CA LEU A 354 -9.42 11.03 -14.07
C LEU A 354 -9.04 9.66 -14.64
N GLY A 355 -9.83 9.12 -15.57
CA GLY A 355 -9.59 7.83 -16.18
C GLY A 355 -8.29 7.79 -16.96
N SER A 356 -7.97 8.87 -17.67
CA SER A 356 -6.68 9.04 -18.35
C SER A 356 -5.51 8.97 -17.37
N LEU A 357 -5.61 9.66 -16.21
CA LEU A 357 -4.60 9.61 -15.16
C LEU A 357 -4.43 8.19 -14.56
N LEU A 358 -5.53 7.61 -14.08
CA LEU A 358 -5.49 6.36 -13.30
C LEU A 358 -5.10 5.13 -14.11
N THR A 359 -5.27 5.18 -15.43
CA THR A 359 -4.97 4.06 -16.33
C THR A 359 -3.69 4.29 -17.14
N ALA A 360 -3.02 5.44 -16.99
CA ALA A 360 -1.83 5.80 -17.76
C ALA A 360 -0.69 4.78 -17.54
N GLY A 361 -0.48 4.31 -16.31
CA GLY A 361 0.59 3.38 -15.97
C GLY A 361 0.39 1.95 -16.50
N THR A 362 -0.74 1.66 -17.13
CA THR A 362 -1.11 0.33 -17.66
C THR A 362 -1.49 0.37 -19.15
N ARG A 363 -1.47 1.54 -19.79
CA ARG A 363 -1.70 1.69 -21.24
C ARG A 363 -0.35 1.69 -21.95
N PHE A 364 -0.18 0.79 -22.92
CA PHE A 364 1.02 0.70 -23.74
C PHE A 364 0.64 0.62 -25.22
#